data_AF-A0A4S4H4H5-F1
#
_entry.id   AF-A0A4S4H4H5-F1
#
_cell.length_a   1.000
_cell.length_b   1.000
_cell.length_c   1.000
_cell.angle_alpha   90.00
_cell.angle_beta   90.00
_cell.angle_gamma   90.00
#
_symmetry.space_group_name_H-M   'P 1'
#
loop_
_entity.id
_entity.type
_entity.pdbx_description
1 polymer ?
#
loop_
_entity_poly.entity_id
_entity_poly.type
_entity_poly.pdbx_seq_one_letter_code
_entity_poly.pdbx_strand_id
1 'polypeptide(L)'
;MKHTILSISAIAIVSALLTSCSACSETEHTEAITAEITAAQMAGRTAAREYLTKEWKDNADLRQMLELTEMHKPNLIDTAHSECVAAFDSTFISTIRAVNPSLAGRVAHIKQK
;
A
#
# COMPACT_ATOMS: atom_id res chain seq x y z
N MET A 1 -39.90 -43.57 35.86
CA MET A 1 -38.88 -44.58 36.24
C MET A 1 -37.85 -44.63 35.12
N LYS A 2 -36.57 -44.55 35.49
CA LYS A 2 -35.41 -44.41 34.59
C LYS A 2 -35.04 -45.77 34.02
N HIS A 3 -34.90 -45.93 32.71
CA HIS A 3 -34.00 -46.93 32.12
C HIS A 3 -33.39 -46.41 30.81
N THR A 4 -32.13 -46.02 30.93
CA THR A 4 -31.12 -45.84 29.88
C THR A 4 -30.90 -47.12 29.09
N ILE A 5 -30.89 -47.05 27.76
CA ILE A 5 -30.15 -47.99 26.90
C ILE A 5 -29.45 -47.20 25.79
N LEU A 6 -28.12 -47.15 25.93
CA LEU A 6 -27.13 -46.80 24.92
C LEU A 6 -27.14 -47.86 23.82
N SER A 7 -27.19 -47.46 22.55
CA SER A 7 -26.74 -48.30 21.44
C SER A 7 -26.17 -47.44 20.33
N ILE A 8 -24.85 -47.48 20.27
CA ILE A 8 -23.99 -46.95 19.22
C ILE A 8 -24.17 -47.85 18.00
N SER A 9 -24.49 -47.28 16.84
CA SER A 9 -24.23 -47.94 15.56
C SER A 9 -23.73 -46.92 14.57
N ALA A 10 -22.47 -47.11 14.18
CA ALA A 10 -21.71 -46.29 13.27
C ALA A 10 -22.24 -46.41 11.84
N ILE A 11 -22.53 -45.30 11.21
CA ILE A 11 -22.58 -45.21 9.75
C ILE A 11 -21.61 -44.10 9.34
N ALA A 12 -20.44 -44.55 8.91
CA ALA A 12 -19.44 -43.73 8.26
C ALA A 12 -19.98 -43.27 6.89
N ILE A 13 -20.12 -41.96 6.70
CA ILE A 13 -20.21 -41.36 5.38
C ILE A 13 -18.96 -40.50 5.22
N VAL A 14 -17.94 -41.14 4.66
CA VAL A 14 -16.84 -40.47 3.97
C VAL A 14 -17.43 -39.80 2.73
N SER A 15 -17.41 -38.48 2.66
CA SER A 15 -17.56 -37.74 1.41
C SER A 15 -16.90 -36.36 1.53
N ALA A 16 -15.68 -36.31 0.98
CA ALA A 16 -15.08 -35.15 0.32
C ALA A 16 -15.02 -33.83 1.11
N LEU A 17 -14.09 -33.74 2.06
CA LEU A 17 -13.43 -32.46 2.34
C LEU A 17 -12.46 -32.17 1.20
N LEU A 18 -13.03 -31.57 0.17
CA LEU A 18 -12.50 -30.48 -0.65
C LEU A 18 -11.00 -30.19 -0.48
N THR A 19 -10.26 -30.49 -1.54
CA THR A 19 -9.32 -29.57 -2.23
C THR A 19 -8.95 -28.31 -1.46
N SER A 20 -7.80 -28.32 -0.77
CA SER A 20 -7.18 -27.08 -0.31
C SER A 20 -5.66 -27.25 -0.17
N CYS A 21 -4.98 -27.41 -1.31
CA CYS A 21 -3.53 -27.26 -1.43
C CYS A 21 -3.14 -26.13 -2.40
N SER A 22 -3.98 -25.10 -2.54
CA SER A 22 -3.69 -23.89 -3.33
C SER A 22 -3.72 -22.58 -2.53
N ALA A 23 -4.09 -22.62 -1.24
CA ALA A 23 -4.22 -21.41 -0.41
C ALA A 23 -2.88 -20.90 0.16
N CYS A 24 -1.81 -21.69 0.08
CA CYS A 24 -0.49 -21.28 0.56
C CYS A 24 0.14 -20.21 -0.35
N SER A 25 -0.01 -20.38 -1.67
CA SER A 25 0.54 -19.43 -2.66
C SER A 25 -0.21 -18.10 -2.70
N GLU A 26 -1.52 -18.10 -2.45
CA GLU A 26 -2.31 -16.86 -2.41
C GLU A 26 -1.98 -16.00 -1.18
N THR A 27 -1.72 -16.65 -0.04
CA THR A 27 -1.33 -15.93 1.20
C THR A 27 0.04 -15.27 1.04
N GLU A 28 1.03 -16.01 0.52
CA GLU A 28 2.38 -15.48 0.28
C GLU A 28 2.39 -14.30 -0.71
N HIS A 29 1.60 -14.38 -1.78
CA HIS A 29 1.49 -13.30 -2.77
C HIS A 29 0.84 -12.04 -2.18
N THR A 30 -0.18 -12.21 -1.34
CA THR A 30 -0.89 -11.10 -0.68
C THR A 30 0.00 -10.38 0.33
N GLU A 31 0.79 -11.13 1.11
CA GLU A 31 1.73 -10.56 2.07
C GLU A 31 2.85 -9.77 1.38
N ALA A 32 3.37 -10.28 0.26
CA ALA A 32 4.39 -9.60 -0.54
C ALA A 32 3.89 -8.24 -1.06
N ILE A 33 2.71 -8.20 -1.68
CA ILE A 33 2.09 -6.96 -2.18
C ILE A 33 1.85 -5.97 -1.03
N THR A 34 1.37 -6.46 0.12
CA THR A 34 1.15 -5.62 1.30
C THR A 34 2.44 -4.97 1.81
N ALA A 35 3.54 -5.73 1.80
CA ALA A 35 4.86 -5.23 2.18
C ALA A 35 5.35 -4.15 1.21
N GLU A 36 5.15 -4.34 -0.09
CA GLU A 36 5.52 -3.35 -1.12
C GLU A 36 4.70 -2.06 -1.01
N ILE A 37 3.39 -2.16 -0.76
CA ILE A 37 2.54 -0.99 -0.50
C ILE A 37 3.04 -0.23 0.73
N THR A 38 3.40 -0.94 1.80
CA THR A 38 3.93 -0.34 3.02
C THR A 38 5.27 0.36 2.75
N ALA A 39 6.15 -0.27 1.97
CA ALA A 39 7.40 0.34 1.52
C ALA A 39 7.15 1.61 0.69
N ALA A 40 6.17 1.59 -0.21
CA ALA A 40 5.79 2.75 -1.01
C ALA A 40 5.24 3.91 -0.17
N GLN A 41 4.46 3.63 0.87
CA GLN A 41 4.02 4.64 1.84
C GLN A 41 5.22 5.26 2.56
N MET A 42 6.17 4.45 3.04
CA MET A 42 7.37 4.94 3.71
C MET A 42 8.22 5.82 2.76
N ALA A 43 8.40 5.38 1.52
CA ALA A 43 9.09 6.16 0.49
C ALA A 43 8.38 7.50 0.24
N GLY A 44 7.04 7.51 0.13
CA GLY A 44 6.25 8.72 -0.02
C GLY A 44 6.43 9.70 1.15
N ARG A 45 6.50 9.21 2.40
CA ARG A 45 6.79 10.05 3.58
C ARG A 45 8.21 10.61 3.54
N THR A 46 9.19 9.80 3.17
CA THR A 46 10.59 10.23 3.07
C THR A 46 10.75 11.31 2.01
N ALA A 47 10.19 11.09 0.82
CA ALA A 47 10.18 12.11 -0.24
C ALA A 47 9.52 13.40 0.23
N ALA A 48 8.36 13.33 0.90
CA ALA A 48 7.66 14.52 1.41
C ALA A 48 8.51 15.34 2.41
N ARG A 49 9.39 14.70 3.20
CA ARG A 49 10.26 15.43 4.14
C ARG A 49 11.19 16.39 3.42
N GLU A 50 11.75 16.02 2.27
CA GLU A 50 12.64 16.89 1.49
C GLU A 50 11.92 18.17 1.02
N TYR A 51 10.61 18.10 0.79
CA TYR A 51 9.79 19.25 0.43
C TYR A 51 9.47 20.15 1.62
N LEU A 52 9.35 19.56 2.81
CA LEU A 52 9.02 20.29 4.03
C LEU A 52 10.23 20.96 4.67
N THR A 53 11.44 20.45 4.43
CA THR A 53 12.68 20.99 5.02
C THR A 53 13.33 22.08 4.17
N LYS A 54 12.89 22.28 2.93
CA LYS A 54 13.42 23.29 2.01
C LYS A 54 12.41 24.43 1.81
N GLU A 55 12.92 25.66 1.72
CA GLU A 55 12.13 26.81 1.28
C GLU A 55 12.03 26.86 -0.25
N TRP A 56 10.80 27.04 -0.74
CA TRP A 56 10.49 27.08 -2.16
C TRP A 56 10.14 28.52 -2.59
N LYS A 57 11.16 29.28 -2.98
CA LYS A 57 11.05 30.71 -3.36
C LYS A 57 10.13 30.91 -4.57
N ASP A 58 10.18 30.00 -5.53
CA ASP A 58 9.33 30.02 -6.71
C ASP A 58 8.78 28.63 -7.06
N ASN A 59 7.98 28.56 -8.12
CA ASN A 59 7.42 27.31 -8.63
C ASN A 59 8.33 26.60 -9.64
N ALA A 60 9.42 27.23 -10.09
CA ALA A 60 10.36 26.61 -11.02
C ALA A 60 11.21 25.58 -10.28
N ASP A 61 11.79 25.96 -9.14
CA ASP A 61 12.55 25.06 -8.26
C ASP A 61 11.68 23.89 -7.76
N LEU A 62 10.43 24.20 -7.38
CA LEU A 62 9.49 23.18 -6.91
C LEU A 62 9.11 22.20 -8.03
N ARG A 63 8.93 22.69 -9.26
CA ARG A 63 8.66 21.83 -10.42
C ARG A 63 9.87 20.94 -10.72
N GLN A 64 11.08 21.49 -10.74
CA GLN A 64 12.29 20.71 -10.96
C GLN A 64 12.44 19.59 -9.92
N MET A 65 12.16 19.88 -8.65
CA MET A 65 12.17 18.84 -7.61
C MET A 65 11.11 17.76 -7.84
N LEU A 66 9.91 18.14 -8.28
CA LEU A 66 8.85 17.19 -8.62
C LEU A 66 9.28 16.28 -9.77
N GLU A 67 9.87 16.84 -10.82
CA GLU A 67 10.41 16.07 -11.94
C GLU A 67 11.50 15.09 -11.47
N LEU A 68 12.43 15.54 -10.61
CA LEU A 68 13.42 14.66 -10.01
C LEU A 68 12.77 13.54 -9.19
N THR A 69 11.74 13.85 -8.40
CA THR A 69 11.04 12.86 -7.58
C THR A 69 10.34 11.82 -8.45
N GLU A 70 9.69 12.23 -9.54
CA GLU A 70 9.05 11.31 -10.48
C GLU A 70 10.08 10.47 -11.24
N MET A 71 11.22 11.03 -11.64
CA MET A 71 12.31 10.27 -12.27
C MET A 71 12.93 9.22 -11.34
N HIS A 72 13.03 9.50 -10.04
CA HIS A 72 13.59 8.56 -9.06
C HIS A 72 12.55 7.61 -8.47
N LYS A 73 11.26 7.88 -8.64
CA LYS A 73 10.16 7.04 -8.11
C LYS A 73 10.33 5.54 -8.46
N PRO A 74 10.71 5.13 -9.69
CA PRO A 74 10.93 3.72 -10.00
C PRO A 74 12.05 3.05 -9.20
N ASN A 75 12.98 3.81 -8.63
CA ASN A 75 14.03 3.28 -7.76
C ASN A 75 13.58 3.15 -6.29
N LEU A 76 12.45 3.76 -5.94
CA LEU A 76 11.94 3.83 -4.57
C LEU A 76 10.81 2.83 -4.31
N ILE A 77 10.04 2.48 -5.35
CA ILE A 77 8.85 1.64 -5.25
C ILE A 77 8.76 0.70 -6.45
N ASP A 78 8.04 -0.41 -6.29
CA ASP A 78 7.62 -1.19 -7.44
C ASP A 78 6.58 -0.40 -8.24
N THR A 79 6.92 -0.07 -9.49
CA THR A 79 6.03 0.67 -10.40
C THR A 79 5.19 -0.24 -11.30
N ALA A 80 5.45 -1.56 -11.30
CA ALA A 80 4.59 -2.54 -11.96
C ALA A 80 3.26 -2.70 -11.22
N HIS A 81 3.26 -2.48 -9.90
CA HIS A 81 2.06 -2.49 -9.07
C HIS A 81 1.46 -1.08 -8.92
N SER A 82 0.33 -0.85 -9.57
CA SER A 82 -0.38 0.45 -9.52
C SER A 82 -0.76 0.89 -8.11
N GLU A 83 -0.98 -0.07 -7.21
CA GLU A 83 -1.28 0.17 -5.79
C GLU A 83 -0.10 0.80 -5.05
N CYS A 84 1.14 0.37 -5.35
CA CYS A 84 2.35 0.96 -4.80
C CYS A 84 2.51 2.42 -5.26
N VAL A 85 2.27 2.69 -6.54
CA VAL A 85 2.31 4.07 -7.08
C VAL A 85 1.26 4.96 -6.38
N ALA A 86 0.03 4.47 -6.26
CA ALA A 86 -1.05 5.19 -5.58
C ALA A 86 -0.74 5.41 -4.08
N ALA A 87 -0.18 4.42 -3.40
CA ALA A 87 0.21 4.50 -2.00
C ALA A 87 1.33 5.52 -1.78
N PHE A 88 2.32 5.56 -2.67
CA PHE A 88 3.36 6.60 -2.67
C PHE A 88 2.76 7.99 -2.84
N ASP A 89 2.01 8.22 -3.92
CA ASP A 89 1.51 9.55 -4.29
C ASP A 89 0.51 10.10 -3.25
N SER A 90 -0.39 9.24 -2.76
CA SER A 90 -1.35 9.62 -1.71
C SER A 90 -0.64 9.95 -0.39
N THR A 91 0.36 9.16 0.00
CA THR A 91 1.12 9.40 1.23
C THR A 91 1.99 10.65 1.11
N PHE A 92 2.63 10.85 -0.03
CA PHE A 92 3.45 12.02 -0.33
C PHE A 92 2.64 13.32 -0.18
N ILE A 93 1.50 13.42 -0.89
CA ILE A 93 0.66 14.63 -0.85
C ILE A 93 0.00 14.82 0.52
N SER A 94 -0.49 13.76 1.15
CA SER A 94 -1.13 13.87 2.47
C SER A 94 -0.13 14.30 3.56
N THR A 95 1.12 13.81 3.49
CA THR A 95 2.19 14.21 4.42
C THR A 95 2.52 15.69 4.27
N ILE A 96 2.69 16.19 3.04
CA ILE A 96 2.91 17.62 2.81
C ILE A 96 1.71 18.41 3.30
N ARG A 97 0.48 17.98 2.99
CA ARG A 97 -0.76 18.68 3.38
C ARG A 97 -0.91 18.78 4.89
N ALA A 98 -0.52 17.75 5.64
CA ALA A 98 -0.62 17.74 7.10
C ALA A 98 0.27 18.80 7.77
N VAL A 99 1.41 19.14 7.16
CA VAL A 99 2.39 20.10 7.72
C VAL A 99 2.26 21.48 7.08
N ASN A 100 2.07 21.53 5.76
CA ASN A 100 1.97 22.76 4.99
C ASN A 100 0.92 22.63 3.87
N PRO A 101 -0.37 22.93 4.18
CA PRO A 101 -1.47 22.84 3.21
C PRO A 101 -1.27 23.73 1.96
N SER A 102 -0.64 24.91 2.13
CA SER A 102 -0.36 25.82 1.02
C SER A 102 0.64 25.23 0.03
N LEU A 103 1.73 24.64 0.55
CA LEU A 103 2.69 23.91 -0.28
C LEU A 103 2.05 22.71 -0.97
N ALA A 104 1.21 21.95 -0.28
CA ALA A 104 0.48 20.84 -0.90
C ALA A 104 -0.42 21.31 -2.06
N GLY A 105 -1.06 22.48 -1.92
CA GLY A 105 -1.82 23.10 -3.00
C GLY A 105 -0.95 23.46 -4.21
N ARG A 106 0.23 24.03 -3.98
CA ARG A 106 1.21 24.34 -5.05
C ARG A 106 1.67 23.07 -5.76
N VAL A 107 2.03 22.03 -5.01
CA VAL A 107 2.46 20.74 -5.56
C VAL A 107 1.35 20.10 -6.39
N ALA A 108 0.12 20.05 -5.87
CA ALA A 108 -1.02 19.48 -6.59
C ALA A 108 -1.32 20.23 -7.89
N HIS A 109 -1.25 21.57 -7.86
CA HIS A 109 -1.42 22.39 -9.06
C HIS A 109 -0.33 22.14 -10.12
N ILE A 110 0.93 21.92 -9.69
CA ILE A 110 2.02 21.60 -10.62
C ILE A 110 1.83 20.22 -11.25
N LYS A 111 1.41 19.20 -10.49
CA LYS A 111 1.19 17.83 -11.00
C LYS A 111 0.01 17.69 -11.97
N GLN A 112 -0.87 18.70 -12.08
CA GLN A 112 -2.05 18.67 -12.97
C GLN A 112 -1.80 19.29 -14.35
N LYS A 113 -0.63 19.90 -14.59
CA LYS A 113 -0.24 20.52 -15.86
C LYS A 113 0.77 19.65 -16.60
#